data_AF-A0A9W5B3X5-F1
#
_entry.id   AF-A0A9W5B3X5-F1
#
_cell.length_a   1.000
_cell.length_b   1.000
_cell.length_c   1.000
_cell.angle_alpha   90.00
_cell.angle_beta   90.00
_cell.angle_gamma   90.00
#
_symmetry.space_group_name_H-M   'P 1'
#
loop_
_entity.id
_entity.type
_entity.pdbx_description
1 polymer ?
#
loop_
_entity_poly.entity_id
_entity_poly.type
_entity_poly.pdbx_seq_one_letter_code
_entity_poly.pdbx_strand_id
1 'polypeptide(L)'
;MARKTIKQRLAELDAQRSALKARLSKTERNNDMRRKVLIGSLVLHHLDSSNDQEFSKRLGEWLRRELPGFLTRDNDKALFDDLIGQGLTDKGEGGESAEGYP
;
A
#
# COMPACT_ATOMS: atom_id res chain seq x y z
N MET A 1 23.66 -44.70 27.14
CA MET A 1 23.06 -43.41 26.75
C MET A 1 22.36 -42.80 27.96
N ALA A 2 22.93 -41.75 28.56
CA ALA A 2 22.33 -41.12 29.73
C ALA A 2 20.94 -40.56 29.37
N ARG A 3 19.89 -40.98 30.09
CA ARG A 3 18.54 -40.45 29.88
C ARG A 3 18.52 -38.99 30.31
N LYS A 4 18.18 -38.08 29.38
CA LYS A 4 17.86 -36.68 29.69
C LYS A 4 16.83 -36.64 30.82
N THR A 5 17.05 -35.76 31.79
CA THR A 5 16.08 -35.54 32.88
C THR A 5 14.79 -34.95 32.31
N ILE A 6 13.68 -35.13 33.01
CA ILE A 6 12.36 -34.59 32.59
C ILE A 6 12.45 -33.06 32.40
N LYS A 7 13.19 -32.36 33.27
CA LYS A 7 13.42 -30.91 33.16
C LYS A 7 14.13 -30.52 31.86
N GLN A 8 15.16 -31.27 31.46
CA GLN A 8 15.88 -31.03 30.20
C GLN A 8 15.00 -31.26 28.98
N ARG A 9 14.15 -32.29 29.01
CA ARG A 9 13.18 -32.56 27.93
C ARG A 9 12.13 -31.46 27.81
N LEU A 10 11.64 -30.95 28.95
CA LEU A 10 10.68 -29.86 28.97
C LEU A 10 11.28 -28.57 28.37
N ALA A 11 12.49 -28.22 28.80
CA ALA A 11 13.21 -27.07 28.25
C ALA A 11 13.47 -27.18 26.74
N GLU A 12 13.78 -28.38 26.25
CA GLU A 12 13.96 -28.65 24.83
C GLU A 12 12.66 -28.49 24.03
N LEU A 13 11.54 -28.99 24.55
CA LEU A 13 10.22 -28.82 23.93
C LEU A 13 9.79 -27.35 23.90
N ASP A 14 10.03 -26.59 24.97
CA ASP A 14 9.72 -25.16 25.01
C ASP A 14 10.58 -24.37 24.01
N ALA A 15 11.88 -24.70 23.90
CA ALA A 15 12.75 -24.09 22.91
C ALA A 15 12.29 -24.39 21.47
N GLN A 16 11.91 -25.64 21.19
CA GLN A 16 11.37 -26.03 19.88
C GLN A 16 10.06 -25.31 19.57
N ARG A 17 9.13 -25.22 20.53
CA ARG A 17 7.88 -24.48 20.38
C ARG A 17 8.13 -23.00 20.09
N SER A 18 9.04 -22.37 20.83
CA SER A 18 9.41 -20.96 20.63
C SER A 18 9.98 -20.73 19.23
N ALA A 19 10.88 -21.60 18.78
CA ALA A 19 11.45 -21.54 17.43
C ALA A 19 10.39 -21.71 16.33
N LEU A 20 9.46 -22.65 16.48
CA LEU A 20 8.35 -22.84 15.54
C LEU A 20 7.42 -21.62 15.50
N LYS A 21 7.09 -21.05 16.67
CA LYS A 21 6.26 -19.83 16.74
C LYS A 21 6.93 -18.64 16.07
N ALA A 22 8.24 -18.47 16.27
CA ALA A 22 9.00 -17.40 15.62
C ALA A 22 9.03 -17.57 14.09
N ARG A 23 9.18 -18.80 13.59
CA ARG A 23 9.11 -19.10 12.16
C ARG A 23 7.73 -18.81 11.59
N LEU A 24 6.67 -19.23 12.27
CA LEU A 24 5.29 -18.96 11.84
C LEU A 24 5.03 -17.47 11.74
N SER A 25 5.37 -16.69 12.79
CA SER A 25 5.19 -15.24 12.78
C SER A 25 6.00 -14.55 11.67
N LYS A 26 7.19 -15.05 11.34
CA LYS A 26 7.97 -14.55 10.18
C LYS A 26 7.24 -14.81 8.87
N THR A 27 6.72 -16.02 8.67
CA THR A 27 5.95 -16.38 7.47
C THR A 27 4.68 -15.54 7.33
N GLU A 28 3.96 -15.30 8.42
CA GLU A 28 2.75 -14.48 8.43
C GLU A 28 3.05 -13.03 8.02
N ARG A 29 4.10 -12.41 8.60
CA ARG A 29 4.52 -11.06 8.23
C ARG A 29 4.97 -10.98 6.76
N ASN A 30 5.72 -11.96 6.29
CA ASN A 30 6.14 -12.02 4.88
C ASN A 30 4.93 -12.10 3.94
N ASN A 31 3.94 -12.93 4.28
CA ASN A 31 2.72 -13.07 3.50
C ASN A 31 1.87 -11.80 3.55
N ASP A 32 1.77 -11.14 4.71
CA ASP A 32 1.06 -9.87 4.87
C ASP A 32 1.71 -8.76 4.02
N MET A 33 3.03 -8.62 4.09
CA MET A 33 3.78 -7.70 3.21
C MET A 33 3.54 -8.01 1.74
N ARG A 34 3.61 -9.29 1.35
CA ARG A 34 3.40 -9.71 -0.04
C ARG A 34 1.98 -9.38 -0.53
N ARG A 35 0.95 -9.60 0.29
CA ARG A 35 -0.43 -9.23 -0.07
C ARG A 35 -0.57 -7.73 -0.28
N LYS A 36 -0.03 -6.92 0.64
CA LYS A 36 -0.09 -5.45 0.55
C LYS A 36 0.60 -4.94 -0.72
N VAL A 37 1.78 -5.46 -1.03
CA VAL A 37 2.51 -5.11 -2.27
C VAL A 37 1.74 -5.53 -3.52
N LEU A 38 1.20 -6.75 -3.57
CA LEU A 38 0.46 -7.23 -4.72
C LEU A 38 -0.81 -6.41 -4.98
N ILE A 39 -1.59 -6.10 -3.93
CA ILE A 39 -2.78 -5.26 -4.03
C ILE A 39 -2.39 -3.87 -4.53
N GLY A 40 -1.34 -3.25 -3.95
CA GLY A 40 -0.85 -1.95 -4.40
C GLY A 40 -0.44 -1.96 -5.86
N SER A 41 0.33 -2.97 -6.30
CA SER A 41 0.75 -3.08 -7.70
C SER A 41 -0.40 -3.26 -8.68
N LEU A 42 -1.46 -3.97 -8.28
CA LEU A 42 -2.67 -4.13 -9.09
C LEU A 42 -3.43 -2.80 -9.23
N VAL A 43 -3.57 -2.05 -8.14
CA VAL A 43 -4.21 -0.73 -8.14
C VAL A 43 -3.46 0.23 -9.08
N LEU A 44 -2.13 0.28 -8.98
CA LEU A 44 -1.30 1.10 -9.87
C LEU A 44 -1.45 0.68 -11.34
N HIS A 45 -1.42 -0.62 -11.63
CA HIS A 45 -1.64 -1.13 -12.97
C HIS A 45 -2.99 -0.71 -13.56
N HIS A 46 -4.05 -0.66 -12.74
CA HIS A 46 -5.35 -0.19 -13.18
C HIS A 46 -5.37 1.31 -13.48
N LEU A 47 -4.63 2.14 -12.73
CA LEU A 47 -4.54 3.58 -13.02
C LEU A 47 -3.84 3.86 -14.36
N ASP A 48 -2.84 3.05 -14.71
CA ASP A 48 -2.06 3.20 -15.95
C ASP A 48 -2.76 2.56 -17.18
N SER A 49 -3.66 1.60 -16.97
CA SER A 49 -4.27 0.84 -18.05
C SER A 49 -5.34 1.64 -18.80
N SER A 50 -5.12 1.87 -20.10
CA SER A 50 -6.08 2.54 -20.99
C SER A 50 -7.34 1.72 -21.32
N ASN A 51 -7.46 0.50 -20.79
CA ASN A 51 -8.50 -0.46 -21.18
C ASN A 51 -9.87 -0.15 -20.53
N ASP A 52 -9.88 0.51 -19.37
CA ASP A 52 -11.11 0.98 -18.71
C ASP A 52 -10.89 2.37 -18.11
N GLN A 53 -11.08 3.38 -18.97
CA GLN A 53 -10.77 4.77 -18.64
C GLN A 53 -11.74 5.34 -17.59
N GLU A 54 -12.98 4.84 -17.50
CA GLU A 54 -13.95 5.30 -16.50
C GLU A 54 -13.62 4.75 -15.12
N PHE A 55 -13.33 3.44 -15.02
CA PHE A 55 -12.92 2.84 -13.75
C PHE A 55 -11.63 3.48 -13.22
N SER A 56 -10.65 3.69 -14.09
CA SER A 56 -9.37 4.30 -13.73
C SER A 56 -9.53 5.73 -13.20
N LYS A 57 -10.41 6.53 -13.82
CA LYS A 57 -10.75 7.88 -13.35
C LYS A 57 -11.41 7.85 -11.96
N ARG A 58 -12.44 7.02 -11.78
CA ARG A 58 -13.16 6.88 -10.50
C ARG A 58 -12.24 6.38 -9.37
N LEU A 59 -11.35 5.45 -9.68
CA LEU A 59 -10.35 4.94 -8.75
C LEU A 59 -9.33 6.02 -8.37
N GLY A 60 -8.85 6.79 -9.33
CA GLY A 60 -7.96 7.93 -9.10
C GLY A 60 -8.60 8.99 -8.21
N GLU A 61 -9.84 9.41 -8.51
CA GLU A 61 -10.60 10.34 -7.66
C GLU A 61 -10.78 9.84 -6.24
N TRP A 62 -11.13 8.56 -6.08
CA TRP A 62 -11.25 7.94 -4.76
C TRP A 62 -9.92 7.96 -4.00
N LEU A 63 -8.81 7.60 -4.65
CA LEU A 63 -7.48 7.62 -4.02
C LEU A 63 -7.06 9.02 -3.59
N ARG A 64 -7.30 10.05 -4.42
CA ARG A 64 -6.97 11.45 -4.07
C ARG A 64 -7.71 11.93 -2.83
N ARG A 65 -8.92 11.41 -2.59
CA ARG A 65 -9.72 11.76 -1.40
C ARG A 65 -9.29 10.98 -0.16
N GLU A 66 -9.09 9.67 -0.27
CA GLU A 66 -8.87 8.80 0.90
C GLU A 66 -7.40 8.72 1.31
N LEU A 67 -6.46 8.70 0.35
CA LEU A 67 -5.03 8.46 0.60
C LEU A 67 -4.39 9.53 1.52
N PRO A 68 -4.68 10.84 1.39
CA PRO A 68 -4.16 11.84 2.31
C PRO A 68 -4.59 11.65 3.77
N GLY A 69 -5.81 11.12 3.99
CA GLY A 69 -6.32 10.80 5.32
C GLY A 69 -5.80 9.47 5.88
N PHE A 70 -5.44 8.53 5.01
CA PHE A 70 -4.85 7.25 5.37
C PHE A 70 -3.36 7.38 5.75
N LEU A 71 -2.61 8.25 5.06
CA LEU A 71 -1.19 8.47 5.28
C LEU A 71 -0.95 9.37 6.50
N THR A 72 -0.29 8.82 7.52
CA THR A 72 -0.07 9.53 8.79
C THR A 72 1.21 10.37 8.81
N ARG A 73 2.20 10.04 7.98
CA ARG A 73 3.51 10.71 7.95
C ARG A 73 3.65 11.57 6.71
N ASP A 74 4.21 12.76 6.86
CA ASP A 74 4.37 13.68 5.72
C ASP A 74 5.36 13.16 4.68
N ASN A 75 6.40 12.44 5.09
CA ASN A 75 7.31 11.75 4.17
C ASN A 75 6.58 10.72 3.30
N ASP A 76 5.60 10.01 3.88
CA ASP A 76 4.84 9.01 3.13
C ASP A 76 3.88 9.70 2.17
N LYS A 77 3.28 10.84 2.54
CA LYS A 77 2.43 11.66 1.65
C LYS A 77 3.20 12.15 0.42
N ALA A 78 4.42 12.64 0.61
CA ALA A 78 5.27 13.15 -0.46
C ALA A 78 5.59 12.08 -1.53
N LEU A 79 5.53 10.78 -1.19
CA LEU A 79 5.72 9.70 -2.17
C LEU A 79 4.56 9.57 -3.18
N PHE A 80 3.43 10.24 -2.93
CA PHE A 80 2.22 10.16 -3.75
C PHE A 80 1.76 11.52 -4.27
N ASP A 81 2.61 12.55 -4.27
CA ASP A 81 2.25 13.90 -4.72
C ASP A 81 1.81 13.92 -6.20
N ASP A 82 2.36 13.05 -7.03
CA ASP A 82 1.96 12.85 -8.43
C ASP A 82 0.53 12.28 -8.54
N LEU A 83 0.18 11.34 -7.66
CA LEU A 83 -1.13 10.72 -7.62
C LEU A 83 -2.18 11.65 -6.98
N ILE A 84 -1.84 12.32 -5.88
CA ILE A 84 -2.70 13.20 -5.10
C ILE A 84 -2.90 14.56 -5.82
N GLY A 85 -1.83 15.12 -6.38
CA GLY A 85 -1.79 16.47 -6.96
C GLY A 85 -2.45 16.61 -8.33
N GLN A 86 -2.62 15.52 -9.09
CA GLN A 86 -3.29 15.55 -10.40
C GLN A 86 -4.78 15.98 -10.35
N GLY A 87 -5.39 16.07 -9.17
CA GLY A 87 -6.76 16.58 -9.00
C GLY A 87 -6.89 18.10 -9.03
N LEU A 88 -5.78 18.84 -9.04
CA LEU A 88 -5.76 20.31 -9.03
C LEU A 88 -5.43 20.95 -10.38
N THR A 89 -5.00 20.16 -11.37
CA THR A 89 -4.52 20.68 -12.67
C THR A 89 -5.51 20.56 -13.83
N ASP A 90 -6.75 20.11 -13.61
CA ASP A 90 -7.79 20.10 -14.66
C ASP A 90 -8.87 21.18 -14.46
N LYS A 91 -8.53 22.25 -13.72
CA LYS A 91 -9.41 23.40 -13.56
C LYS A 91 -8.67 24.71 -13.76
N GLY A 92 -8.52 25.08 -15.04
CA GLY A 92 -8.25 26.44 -15.46
C GLY A 92 -7.07 26.57 -16.40
N GLU A 93 -7.35 26.55 -17.71
CA GLU A 93 -6.81 27.51 -18.66
C GLU A 93 -7.59 27.40 -19.97
N GLY A 94 -8.25 28.50 -20.35
CA GLY A 94 -9.18 28.59 -21.48
C GLY A 94 -10.34 29.57 -21.24
N GLY A 95 -10.12 30.58 -20.37
CA GLY A 95 -11.00 31.72 -20.24
C GLY A 95 -10.80 32.67 -21.43
N GLU A 96 -11.93 33.05 -22.00
CA GLU A 96 -12.22 34.44 -22.35
C GLU A 96 -11.45 35.01 -23.56
N SER A 97 -11.92 34.65 -24.76
CA SER A 97 -11.68 35.46 -25.95
C SER A 97 -12.35 36.82 -25.77
N ALA A 98 -11.53 37.82 -25.48
CA ALA A 98 -11.90 39.21 -25.30
C ALA A 98 -12.61 39.82 -26.52
N GLU A 99 -13.59 40.66 -26.20
CA GLU A 99 -14.17 41.70 -27.04
C GLU A 99 -13.11 42.55 -27.79
N GLY A 100 -13.43 42.97 -29.01
CA GLY A 100 -13.41 44.42 -29.32
C GLY A 100 -12.41 44.96 -30.36
N TYR A 101 -12.96 45.21 -31.56
CA TYR A 101 -12.76 46.40 -32.44
C TYR A 101 -11.43 46.54 -33.24
N PRO A 102 -11.38 47.32 -34.37
CA PRO A 102 -12.35 48.32 -34.83
C PRO A 102 -13.17 48.04 -36.08
#